data_AF-A0A6L9YTU1-F1
#
_entry.id   AF-A0A6L9YTU1-F1
#
_cell.length_a   1.000
_cell.length_b   1.000
_cell.length_c   1.000
_cell.angle_alpha   90.00
_cell.angle_beta   90.00
_cell.angle_gamma   90.00
#
_symmetry.space_group_name_H-M   'P 1'
#
loop_
_entity.id
_entity.type
_entity.pdbx_description
1 polymer ?
#
loop_
_entity_poly.entity_id
_entity_poly.type
_entity_poly.pdbx_seq_one_letter_code
_entity_poly.pdbx_strand_id
1 'polypeptide(L)'
;MHENQEVIEECQRIINEWLKDVGLELKPSKTKIIHTFDGFDFLGFNIRQYKVGKYQSKQGFKTIIKPSEKSVKEYYERLRAEIDKHKAAPQAALIKRLKPIVRGWCNYYRSVCSKETYSKMDYLLWNKLQRWGYRRHPNKSKTWVNNKYWGTKVEKPKKPWEAPKVDNWVFMTDEENYLPKHAKTEIIRHTKVKDTRSPFDGNLVYWNTRMQKHPETTTQKGRLLKRQKGICNHCGLTFRPGDFLEVHHIIPRALGGNNLDKNLEVIHLHCHDEKHRTKIPSNSEESSIDSSELDENPF
;
A
#
# COMPACT_ATOMS: atom_id res chain seq x y z
N MET A 1 -8.25 -3.01 24.44
CA MET A 1 -9.04 -4.21 24.78
C MET A 1 -8.65 -4.57 26.20
N HIS A 2 -9.61 -4.64 27.10
CA HIS A 2 -9.38 -4.94 28.50
C HIS A 2 -10.42 -5.97 28.95
N GLU A 3 -10.08 -6.81 29.93
CA GLU A 3 -10.96 -7.86 30.43
C GLU A 3 -12.07 -7.32 31.32
N ASN A 4 -11.78 -6.28 32.11
CA ASN A 4 -12.77 -5.56 32.91
C ASN A 4 -13.33 -4.35 32.13
N GLN A 5 -14.65 -4.28 32.00
CA GLN A 5 -15.38 -3.18 31.38
C GLN A 5 -15.25 -1.86 32.16
N GLU A 6 -15.25 -1.91 33.50
CA GLU A 6 -15.14 -0.72 34.36
C GLU A 6 -13.87 0.08 34.07
N VAL A 7 -12.77 -0.62 33.80
CA VAL A 7 -11.49 0.00 33.41
C VAL A 7 -11.63 0.74 32.08
N ILE A 8 -12.42 0.22 31.13
CA ILE A 8 -12.64 0.88 29.84
C ILE A 8 -13.50 2.14 30.01
N GLU A 9 -14.52 2.06 30.85
CA GLU A 9 -15.39 3.20 31.20
C GLU A 9 -14.60 4.31 31.90
N GLU A 10 -13.71 3.94 32.81
CA GLU A 10 -12.81 4.88 33.49
C GLU A 10 -11.81 5.51 32.50
N CYS A 11 -11.20 4.72 31.61
CA CYS A 11 -10.38 5.27 30.53
C CYS A 11 -11.17 6.25 29.66
N GLN A 12 -12.44 5.97 29.35
CA GLN A 12 -13.30 6.87 28.59
C GLN A 12 -13.54 8.20 29.33
N ARG A 13 -13.71 8.15 30.66
CA ARG A 13 -13.84 9.35 31.51
C ARG A 13 -12.57 10.19 31.49
N ILE A 14 -11.42 9.56 31.74
CA ILE A 14 -10.10 10.23 31.72
C ILE A 14 -9.83 10.89 30.36
N ILE A 15 -10.10 10.19 29.26
CA ILE A 15 -9.92 10.75 27.91
C ILE A 15 -10.84 11.94 27.67
N ASN A 16 -12.11 11.88 28.11
CA ASN A 16 -13.03 13.01 27.99
C ASN A 16 -12.60 14.22 28.83
N GLU A 17 -12.08 14.01 30.04
CA GLU A 17 -11.53 15.08 30.87
C GLU A 17 -10.32 15.72 30.19
N TRP A 18 -9.37 14.91 29.70
CA TRP A 18 -8.20 15.41 28.98
C TRP A 18 -8.54 16.16 27.68
N LEU A 19 -9.54 15.69 26.92
CA LEU A 19 -9.95 16.34 25.67
C LEU A 19 -10.56 17.73 25.90
N LYS A 20 -11.17 17.99 27.07
CA LYS A 20 -11.73 19.30 27.41
C LYS A 20 -10.67 20.40 27.44
N ASP A 21 -9.46 20.08 27.90
CA ASP A 21 -8.34 21.02 27.93
C ASP A 21 -7.94 21.51 26.52
N VAL A 22 -8.27 20.72 25.49
CA VAL A 22 -8.01 21.02 24.07
C VAL A 22 -9.29 21.45 23.32
N GLY A 23 -10.41 21.64 24.04
CA GLY A 23 -11.69 22.06 23.47
C GLY A 23 -12.41 20.98 22.64
N LEU A 24 -12.14 19.70 22.91
CA LEU A 24 -12.76 18.56 22.22
C LEU A 24 -13.59 17.69 23.17
N GLU A 25 -14.54 16.93 22.60
CA GLU A 25 -15.32 15.93 23.33
C GLU A 25 -15.59 14.69 22.48
N LEU A 26 -15.75 13.52 23.14
CA LEU A 26 -16.14 12.31 22.43
C LEU A 26 -17.62 12.37 22.06
N LYS A 27 -17.92 12.25 20.76
CA LYS A 27 -19.31 12.21 20.26
C LYS A 27 -20.02 10.92 20.71
N PRO A 28 -21.04 10.97 21.60
CA PRO A 28 -21.67 9.76 22.17
C PRO A 28 -22.29 8.85 21.11
N SER A 29 -22.80 9.43 20.02
CA SER A 29 -23.40 8.64 18.93
C SER A 29 -22.38 7.80 18.14
N LYS A 30 -21.09 8.11 18.21
CA LYS A 30 -20.00 7.43 17.49
C LYS A 30 -19.14 6.57 18.40
N THR A 31 -19.14 6.85 19.70
CA THR A 31 -18.36 6.12 20.70
C THR A 31 -19.18 4.98 21.27
N LYS A 32 -18.67 3.75 21.18
CA LYS A 32 -19.34 2.56 21.72
C LYS A 32 -18.30 1.63 22.34
N ILE A 33 -18.61 1.14 23.55
CA ILE A 33 -17.91 0.01 24.16
C ILE A 33 -18.60 -1.25 23.64
N ILE A 34 -17.82 -2.18 23.12
CA ILE A 34 -18.34 -3.43 22.56
C ILE A 34 -17.47 -4.61 22.99
N HIS A 35 -18.07 -5.80 22.99
CA HIS A 35 -17.32 -7.02 23.23
C HIS A 35 -16.50 -7.42 21.99
N THR A 36 -15.30 -7.95 22.19
CA THR A 36 -14.39 -8.34 21.10
C THR A 36 -14.95 -9.46 20.20
N PHE A 37 -15.89 -10.25 20.72
CA PHE A 37 -16.62 -11.30 20.00
C PHE A 37 -17.71 -10.77 19.07
N ASP A 38 -18.20 -9.55 19.28
CA ASP A 38 -19.12 -8.90 18.34
C ASP A 38 -18.32 -8.22 17.22
N GLY A 39 -17.16 -7.65 17.60
CA GLY A 39 -16.21 -7.01 16.70
C GLY A 39 -16.64 -5.60 16.29
N PHE A 40 -15.67 -4.81 15.83
CA PHE A 40 -15.90 -3.42 15.41
C PHE A 40 -15.21 -3.12 14.10
N ASP A 41 -15.66 -2.05 13.45
CA ASP A 41 -15.03 -1.51 12.27
C ASP A 41 -14.08 -0.36 12.64
N PHE A 42 -12.85 -0.41 12.13
CA PHE A 42 -11.85 0.63 12.30
C PHE A 42 -11.04 0.79 11.01
N LEU A 43 -10.94 2.01 10.48
CA LEU A 43 -10.24 2.32 9.22
C LEU A 43 -10.64 1.41 8.04
N GLY A 44 -11.91 1.02 7.99
CA GLY A 44 -12.44 0.14 6.95
C GLY A 44 -12.13 -1.35 7.13
N PHE A 45 -11.57 -1.75 8.27
CA PHE A 45 -11.35 -3.13 8.66
C PHE A 45 -12.34 -3.55 9.74
N ASN A 46 -12.93 -4.74 9.60
CA ASN A 46 -13.66 -5.38 10.67
C ASN A 46 -12.69 -6.23 11.51
N ILE A 47 -12.64 -5.97 12.81
CA ILE A 47 -11.78 -6.65 13.77
C ILE A 47 -12.69 -7.42 14.72
N ARG A 48 -12.59 -8.75 14.71
CA ARG A 48 -13.42 -9.62 15.54
C ARG A 48 -12.64 -10.81 16.08
N GLN A 49 -12.92 -11.17 17.33
CA GLN A 49 -12.46 -12.41 17.95
C GLN A 49 -13.48 -13.51 17.75
N TYR A 50 -12.99 -14.73 17.53
CA TYR A 50 -13.79 -15.93 17.38
C TYR A 50 -13.30 -16.97 18.38
N LYS A 51 -14.20 -17.51 19.20
CA LYS A 51 -13.89 -18.61 20.12
C LYS A 51 -13.43 -19.82 19.32
N VAL A 52 -12.34 -20.45 19.74
CA VAL A 52 -11.81 -21.67 19.13
C VAL A 52 -11.36 -22.64 20.21
N GLY A 53 -11.31 -23.93 19.89
CA GLY A 53 -10.82 -24.94 20.82
C GLY A 53 -9.35 -24.72 21.22
N LYS A 54 -8.97 -25.23 22.40
CA LYS A 54 -7.62 -25.09 22.97
C LYS A 54 -6.51 -25.59 22.03
N TYR A 55 -6.81 -26.58 21.19
CA TYR A 55 -5.87 -27.12 20.19
C TYR A 55 -5.61 -26.15 19.01
N GLN A 56 -6.47 -25.15 18.80
CA GLN A 56 -6.32 -24.17 17.72
C GLN A 56 -5.70 -22.84 18.17
N SER A 57 -5.85 -22.48 19.45
CA SER A 57 -5.25 -21.29 20.06
C SER A 57 -5.13 -21.49 21.55
N LYS A 58 -3.94 -21.20 22.10
CA LYS A 58 -3.69 -21.21 23.56
C LYS A 58 -4.60 -20.22 24.30
N GLN A 59 -5.00 -19.13 23.65
CA GLN A 59 -5.86 -18.09 24.20
C GLN A 59 -7.36 -18.46 24.14
N GLY A 60 -7.73 -19.58 23.51
CA GLY A 60 -9.15 -19.97 23.34
C GLY A 60 -9.93 -19.14 22.31
N PHE A 61 -9.27 -18.20 21.62
CA PHE A 61 -9.85 -17.44 20.52
C PHE A 61 -8.81 -17.12 19.43
N LYS A 62 -9.30 -16.73 18.24
CA LYS A 62 -8.50 -16.15 17.16
C LYS A 62 -9.07 -14.79 16.78
N THR A 63 -8.19 -13.80 16.64
CA THR A 63 -8.57 -12.50 16.06
C THR A 63 -8.47 -12.58 14.55
N ILE A 64 -9.58 -12.35 13.87
CA ILE A 64 -9.63 -12.31 12.41
C ILE A 64 -9.96 -10.87 12.00
N ILE A 65 -9.11 -10.32 11.15
CA ILE A 65 -9.29 -8.99 10.57
C ILE A 65 -9.66 -9.18 9.10
N LYS A 66 -10.77 -8.59 8.68
CA LYS A 66 -11.28 -8.63 7.29
C LYS A 66 -11.59 -7.20 6.81
N PRO A 67 -11.71 -6.95 5.50
CA PRO A 67 -12.34 -5.73 5.01
C PRO A 67 -13.75 -5.61 5.58
N SER A 68 -14.12 -4.45 6.12
CA SER A 68 -15.47 -4.21 6.65
C SER A 68 -16.53 -4.28 5.54
N GLU A 69 -17.74 -4.73 5.89
CA GLU A 69 -18.83 -4.84 4.92
C GLU A 69 -19.17 -3.49 4.27
N LYS A 70 -19.13 -2.41 5.06
CA LYS A 70 -19.31 -1.05 4.59
C LYS A 70 -18.28 -0.69 3.51
N SER A 71 -17.00 -0.90 3.78
CA SER A 71 -15.93 -0.58 2.82
C SER A 71 -16.00 -1.42 1.55
N VAL A 72 -16.41 -2.69 1.68
CA VAL A 72 -16.63 -3.59 0.53
C VAL A 72 -17.79 -3.09 -0.34
N LYS A 73 -18.89 -2.67 0.30
CA LYS A 73 -20.06 -2.12 -0.41
C LYS A 73 -19.72 -0.83 -1.15
N GLU A 74 -19.11 0.14 -0.46
CA GLU A 74 -18.69 1.42 -1.04
C GLU A 74 -17.73 1.22 -2.22
N TYR A 75 -16.80 0.28 -2.09
CA TYR A 75 -15.89 -0.10 -3.16
C TYR A 75 -16.62 -0.64 -4.40
N TYR A 76 -17.54 -1.59 -4.19
CA TYR A 76 -18.32 -2.14 -5.30
C TYR A 76 -19.22 -1.10 -5.96
N GLU A 77 -19.82 -0.20 -5.17
CA GLU A 77 -20.61 0.92 -5.68
C GLU A 77 -19.76 1.87 -6.54
N ARG A 78 -18.52 2.15 -6.12
CA ARG A 78 -17.55 2.91 -6.92
C ARG A 78 -17.25 2.22 -8.25
N LEU A 79 -16.94 0.91 -8.25
CA LEU A 79 -16.71 0.15 -9.47
C LEU A 79 -17.94 0.19 -10.39
N ARG A 80 -19.13 -0.01 -9.82
CA ARG A 80 -20.41 0.01 -10.54
C ARG A 80 -20.62 1.36 -11.22
N ALA A 81 -20.45 2.46 -10.48
CA ALA A 81 -20.61 3.82 -10.98
C ALA A 81 -19.61 4.11 -12.10
N GLU A 82 -18.36 3.67 -11.96
CA GLU A 82 -17.33 3.84 -12.98
C GLU A 82 -17.68 3.10 -14.28
N ILE A 83 -18.14 1.85 -14.18
CA ILE A 83 -18.62 1.06 -15.33
C ILE A 83 -19.86 1.70 -15.96
N ASP A 84 -20.76 2.25 -15.15
CA ASP A 84 -21.98 2.91 -15.62
C ASP A 84 -21.69 4.23 -16.35
N LYS A 85 -20.65 4.98 -15.95
CA LYS A 85 -20.15 6.14 -16.69
C LYS A 85 -19.53 5.74 -18.04
N HIS A 86 -18.86 4.58 -18.08
CA HIS A 86 -18.16 4.07 -19.25
C HIS A 86 -18.99 3.10 -20.10
N LYS A 87 -20.32 3.20 -20.05
CA LYS A 87 -21.27 2.33 -20.77
C LYS A 87 -20.96 2.16 -22.26
N ALA A 88 -20.50 3.22 -22.95
CA ALA A 88 -20.18 3.21 -24.38
C ALA A 88 -18.67 3.24 -24.68
N ALA A 89 -17.81 3.40 -23.68
CA ALA A 89 -16.36 3.54 -23.86
C ALA A 89 -15.70 2.27 -24.43
N PRO A 90 -14.62 2.34 -25.23
CA PRO A 90 -13.88 1.15 -25.64
C PRO A 90 -13.40 0.31 -24.44
N GLN A 91 -13.26 -1.01 -24.65
CA GLN A 91 -12.82 -1.93 -23.60
C GLN A 91 -11.48 -1.49 -22.97
N ALA A 92 -10.51 -1.12 -23.81
CA ALA A 92 -9.21 -0.63 -23.38
C ALA A 92 -9.30 0.59 -22.43
N ALA A 93 -10.20 1.53 -22.71
CA ALA A 93 -10.41 2.71 -21.88
C ALA A 93 -11.05 2.35 -20.52
N LEU A 94 -12.03 1.44 -20.54
CA LEU A 94 -12.66 0.93 -19.32
C LEU A 94 -11.64 0.21 -18.41
N ILE A 95 -10.78 -0.63 -19.00
CA ILE A 95 -9.71 -1.31 -18.25
C ILE A 95 -8.74 -0.30 -17.66
N LYS A 96 -8.27 0.66 -18.47
CA LYS A 96 -7.33 1.70 -18.01
C LYS A 96 -7.89 2.47 -16.80
N ARG A 97 -9.20 2.69 -16.76
CA ARG A 97 -9.86 3.38 -15.65
C ARG A 97 -10.05 2.50 -14.40
N LEU A 98 -10.47 1.25 -14.56
CA LEU A 98 -10.73 0.34 -13.42
C LEU A 98 -9.45 -0.22 -12.79
N LYS A 99 -8.41 -0.47 -13.59
CA LYS A 99 -7.15 -1.09 -13.15
C LYS A 99 -6.51 -0.42 -11.94
N PRO A 100 -6.32 0.92 -11.86
CA PRO A 100 -5.76 1.56 -10.68
C PRO A 100 -6.68 1.46 -9.45
N ILE A 101 -8.00 1.51 -9.64
CA ILE A 101 -8.98 1.39 -8.54
C ILE A 101 -8.90 0.01 -7.90
N VAL A 102 -8.89 -1.05 -8.73
CA VAL A 102 -8.74 -2.44 -8.28
C VAL A 102 -7.41 -2.65 -7.58
N ARG A 103 -6.30 -2.21 -8.19
CA ARG A 103 -4.95 -2.35 -7.61
C ARG A 103 -4.84 -1.65 -6.25
N GLY A 104 -5.31 -0.41 -6.15
CA GLY A 104 -5.24 0.36 -4.91
C GLY A 104 -6.00 -0.32 -3.78
N TRP A 105 -7.24 -0.74 -4.04
CA TRP A 105 -8.07 -1.40 -3.03
C TRP A 105 -7.50 -2.75 -2.59
N CYS A 106 -7.03 -3.57 -3.55
CA CYS A 106 -6.36 -4.83 -3.26
C CYS A 106 -5.05 -4.65 -2.49
N ASN A 107 -4.28 -3.59 -2.75
CA ASN A 107 -3.06 -3.29 -2.01
C ASN A 107 -3.37 -2.88 -0.57
N TYR A 108 -4.39 -2.05 -0.35
CA TYR A 108 -4.80 -1.61 0.99
C TYR A 108 -5.21 -2.79 1.89
N TYR A 109 -5.98 -3.73 1.36
CA TYR A 109 -6.46 -4.90 2.11
C TYR A 109 -5.55 -6.12 2.04
N ARG A 110 -4.36 -6.04 1.42
CA ARG A 110 -3.50 -7.23 1.21
C ARG A 110 -2.93 -7.84 2.49
N SER A 111 -2.92 -7.11 3.59
CA SER A 111 -2.31 -7.54 4.85
C SER A 111 -3.23 -8.36 5.76
N VAL A 112 -4.54 -8.36 5.45
CA VAL A 112 -5.58 -8.98 6.28
C VAL A 112 -6.23 -10.18 5.58
N CYS A 113 -7.21 -10.82 6.22
CA CYS A 113 -7.89 -12.00 5.69
C CYS A 113 -8.88 -11.64 4.58
N SER A 114 -8.36 -11.31 3.39
CA SER A 114 -9.18 -10.71 2.30
C SER A 114 -9.51 -11.66 1.15
N LYS A 115 -9.01 -12.89 1.12
CA LYS A 115 -9.17 -13.80 -0.04
C LYS A 115 -10.63 -14.09 -0.39
N GLU A 116 -11.46 -14.38 0.62
CA GLU A 116 -12.90 -14.61 0.43
C GLU A 116 -13.59 -13.37 -0.14
N THR A 117 -13.30 -12.20 0.43
CA THR A 117 -13.80 -10.91 -0.05
C THR A 117 -13.35 -10.63 -1.48
N TYR A 118 -12.10 -10.93 -1.82
CA TYR A 118 -11.55 -10.75 -3.15
C TYR A 118 -12.26 -11.63 -4.17
N SER A 119 -12.49 -12.90 -3.87
CA SER A 119 -13.28 -13.79 -4.74
C SER A 119 -14.71 -13.29 -4.94
N LYS A 120 -15.36 -12.79 -3.87
CA LYS A 120 -16.69 -12.16 -3.95
C LYS A 120 -16.67 -10.92 -4.86
N MET A 121 -15.65 -10.07 -4.73
CA MET A 121 -15.52 -8.86 -5.58
C MET A 121 -15.29 -9.21 -7.05
N ASP A 122 -14.46 -10.23 -7.34
CA ASP A 122 -14.29 -10.73 -8.70
C ASP A 122 -15.61 -11.22 -9.29
N TYR A 123 -16.40 -11.99 -8.55
CA TYR A 123 -17.71 -12.46 -8.99
C TYR A 123 -18.68 -11.32 -9.30
N LEU A 124 -18.78 -10.32 -8.42
CA LEU A 124 -19.66 -9.18 -8.62
C LEU A 124 -19.22 -8.31 -9.81
N LEU A 125 -17.91 -8.04 -9.90
CA LEU A 125 -17.33 -7.28 -10.99
C LEU A 125 -17.51 -8.00 -12.34
N TRP A 126 -17.28 -9.32 -12.37
CA TRP A 126 -17.54 -10.17 -13.52
C TRP A 126 -18.97 -10.02 -14.03
N ASN A 127 -19.96 -10.15 -13.14
CA ASN A 127 -21.37 -10.01 -13.52
C ASN A 127 -21.70 -8.61 -14.05
N LYS A 128 -21.12 -7.56 -13.44
CA LYS A 128 -21.31 -6.18 -13.90
C LYS A 128 -20.69 -5.95 -15.28
N LEU A 129 -19.50 -6.48 -15.54
CA LEU A 129 -18.81 -6.38 -16.83
C LEU A 129 -19.51 -7.20 -17.92
N GLN A 130 -20.04 -8.39 -17.61
CA GLN A 130 -20.88 -9.14 -18.56
C GLN A 130 -22.10 -8.34 -19.00
N ARG A 131 -22.82 -7.71 -18.05
CA ARG A 131 -23.96 -6.84 -18.38
C ARG A 131 -23.56 -5.65 -19.24
N TRP A 132 -22.40 -5.05 -18.97
CA TRP A 132 -21.84 -4.01 -19.83
C TRP A 132 -21.58 -4.52 -21.25
N GLY A 133 -21.02 -5.73 -21.39
CA GLY A 133 -20.78 -6.38 -22.67
C GLY A 133 -22.06 -6.70 -23.45
N TYR A 134 -23.05 -7.29 -22.78
CA TYR A 134 -24.34 -7.65 -23.40
C TYR A 134 -25.09 -6.42 -23.90
N ARG A 135 -25.06 -5.32 -23.15
CA ARG A 135 -25.67 -4.05 -23.57
C ARG A 135 -25.10 -3.51 -24.89
N ARG A 136 -23.80 -3.73 -25.13
CA ARG A 136 -23.12 -3.26 -26.36
C ARG A 136 -23.42 -4.11 -27.58
N HIS A 137 -23.88 -5.33 -27.38
CA HIS A 137 -24.10 -6.31 -28.44
C HIS A 137 -25.46 -7.00 -28.27
N PRO A 138 -26.58 -6.26 -28.38
CA PRO A 138 -27.92 -6.81 -28.15
C PRO A 138 -28.27 -7.97 -29.10
N ASN A 139 -27.70 -7.97 -30.31
CA ASN A 139 -27.96 -8.97 -31.35
C ASN A 139 -26.93 -10.12 -31.37
N LYS A 140 -26.08 -10.25 -30.33
CA LYS A 140 -25.08 -11.32 -30.24
C LYS A 140 -25.36 -12.22 -29.05
N SER A 141 -24.99 -13.49 -29.17
CA SER A 141 -25.12 -14.45 -28.08
C SER A 141 -24.19 -14.10 -26.91
N LYS A 142 -24.56 -14.53 -25.70
CA LYS A 142 -23.73 -14.33 -24.50
C LYS A 142 -22.35 -14.97 -24.66
N THR A 143 -22.27 -16.14 -25.28
CA THR A 143 -21.00 -16.84 -25.59
C THR A 143 -20.11 -15.99 -26.48
N TRP A 144 -20.66 -15.37 -27.53
CA TRP A 144 -19.89 -14.51 -28.41
C TRP A 144 -19.34 -13.29 -27.65
N VAL A 145 -20.15 -12.67 -26.78
CA VAL A 145 -19.71 -11.54 -25.95
C VAL A 145 -18.58 -11.95 -25.01
N ASN A 146 -18.69 -13.13 -24.39
CA ASN A 146 -17.68 -13.64 -23.48
C ASN A 146 -16.36 -13.91 -24.22
N ASN A 147 -16.40 -14.54 -25.38
CA ASN A 147 -15.21 -14.79 -26.20
C ASN A 147 -14.60 -13.50 -26.77
N LYS A 148 -15.40 -12.44 -26.96
CA LYS A 148 -14.89 -11.15 -27.46
C LYS A 148 -14.08 -10.39 -26.42
N TYR A 149 -14.54 -10.34 -25.17
CA TYR A 149 -13.98 -9.44 -24.15
C TYR A 149 -13.13 -10.13 -23.09
N TRP A 150 -13.21 -11.46 -22.99
CA TRP A 150 -12.41 -12.23 -22.05
C TRP A 150 -11.42 -13.12 -22.79
N GLY A 151 -10.16 -13.03 -22.38
CA GLY A 151 -9.07 -13.83 -22.92
C GLY A 151 -8.36 -14.63 -21.84
N THR A 152 -7.24 -15.23 -22.24
CA THR A 152 -6.35 -15.98 -21.37
C THR A 152 -5.06 -15.21 -21.19
N LYS A 153 -4.69 -14.94 -19.94
CA LYS A 153 -3.42 -14.32 -19.59
C LYS A 153 -2.42 -15.39 -19.20
N VAL A 154 -1.26 -15.39 -19.84
CA VAL A 154 -0.14 -16.27 -19.48
C VAL A 154 0.93 -15.44 -18.80
N GLU A 155 1.26 -15.78 -17.56
CA GLU A 155 2.39 -15.18 -16.84
C GLU A 155 3.62 -16.05 -17.03
N LYS A 156 4.72 -15.41 -17.49
CA LYS A 156 6.01 -16.08 -17.61
C LYS A 156 6.46 -16.60 -16.23
N PRO A 157 7.01 -17.83 -16.17
CA PRO A 157 7.48 -18.38 -14.92
C PRO A 157 8.63 -17.55 -14.37
N LYS A 158 8.72 -17.46 -13.03
CA LYS A 158 9.80 -16.71 -12.38
C LYS A 158 11.13 -17.45 -12.48
N LYS A 159 11.08 -18.77 -12.63
CA LYS A 159 12.24 -19.65 -12.72
C LYS A 159 12.14 -20.52 -13.97
N PRO A 160 13.25 -20.85 -14.65
CA PRO A 160 13.23 -21.61 -15.90
C PRO A 160 12.50 -22.96 -15.85
N TRP A 161 12.45 -23.60 -14.67
CA TRP A 161 11.83 -24.92 -14.46
C TRP A 161 10.37 -24.87 -13.97
N GLU A 162 9.80 -23.68 -13.78
CA GLU A 162 8.39 -23.54 -13.37
C GLU A 162 7.49 -23.48 -14.60
N ALA A 163 6.31 -24.10 -14.53
CA ALA A 163 5.31 -23.97 -15.59
C ALA A 163 4.76 -22.53 -15.64
N PRO A 164 4.43 -22.00 -16.84
CA PRO A 164 3.74 -20.73 -16.98
C PRO A 164 2.41 -20.74 -16.23
N LYS A 165 2.05 -19.64 -15.59
CA LYS A 165 0.75 -19.53 -14.92
C LYS A 165 -0.29 -19.04 -15.92
N VAL A 166 -1.30 -19.85 -16.16
CA VAL A 166 -2.38 -19.54 -17.08
C VAL A 166 -3.60 -19.06 -16.28
N ASP A 167 -4.13 -17.90 -16.62
CA ASP A 167 -5.36 -17.33 -16.07
C ASP A 167 -6.37 -17.12 -17.18
N ASN A 168 -7.35 -18.01 -17.24
CA ASN A 168 -8.45 -17.92 -18.20
C ASN A 168 -9.47 -16.88 -17.73
N TRP A 169 -10.31 -16.39 -18.65
CA TRP A 169 -11.41 -15.50 -18.34
C TRP A 169 -10.93 -14.18 -17.70
N VAL A 170 -9.93 -13.55 -18.30
CA VAL A 170 -9.43 -12.23 -17.89
C VAL A 170 -10.03 -11.18 -18.82
N PHE A 171 -10.62 -10.12 -18.25
CA PHE A 171 -11.14 -9.01 -19.05
C PHE A 171 -9.97 -8.20 -19.61
N MET A 172 -9.68 -8.37 -20.90
CA MET A 172 -8.45 -7.88 -21.53
C MET A 172 -8.64 -7.58 -23.02
N THR A 173 -7.86 -6.63 -23.54
CA THR A 173 -7.67 -6.45 -24.99
C THR A 173 -6.40 -7.16 -25.47
N ASP A 174 -5.36 -7.15 -24.64
CA ASP A 174 -4.03 -7.68 -24.92
C ASP A 174 -3.28 -7.95 -23.59
N GLU A 175 -2.05 -8.45 -23.66
CA GLU A 175 -1.27 -8.83 -22.46
C GLU A 175 -0.95 -7.66 -21.52
N GLU A 176 -0.87 -6.43 -22.03
CA GLU A 176 -0.52 -5.23 -21.28
C GLU A 176 -1.77 -4.55 -20.70
N ASN A 177 -2.87 -4.62 -21.44
CA ASN A 177 -4.14 -3.99 -21.13
C ASN A 177 -5.20 -5.02 -20.72
N TYR A 178 -5.09 -5.40 -19.45
CA TYR A 178 -6.01 -6.30 -18.77
C TYR A 178 -6.40 -5.77 -17.39
N LEU A 179 -7.56 -6.21 -16.91
CA LEU A 179 -8.04 -5.93 -15.57
C LEU A 179 -7.56 -7.04 -14.61
N PRO A 180 -6.74 -6.72 -13.59
CA PRO A 180 -6.30 -7.73 -12.63
C PRO A 180 -7.47 -8.25 -11.80
N LYS A 181 -7.47 -9.56 -11.54
CA LYS A 181 -8.42 -10.20 -10.62
C LYS A 181 -8.03 -9.93 -9.17
N HIS A 182 -9.00 -9.59 -8.33
CA HIS A 182 -8.79 -9.35 -6.91
C HIS A 182 -8.20 -10.58 -6.24
N ALA A 183 -8.73 -11.77 -6.53
CA ALA A 183 -8.35 -13.04 -5.91
C ALA A 183 -6.90 -13.43 -6.20
N LYS A 184 -6.32 -12.92 -7.29
CA LYS A 184 -4.90 -13.13 -7.65
C LYS A 184 -3.95 -12.26 -6.81
N THR A 185 -4.45 -11.23 -6.12
CA THR A 185 -3.64 -10.41 -5.21
C THR A 185 -3.09 -11.27 -4.07
N GLU A 186 -1.77 -11.32 -3.94
CA GLU A 186 -1.09 -12.04 -2.87
C GLU A 186 -1.30 -11.36 -1.51
N ILE A 187 -1.70 -12.16 -0.52
CA ILE A 187 -1.82 -11.72 0.87
C ILE A 187 -0.42 -11.68 1.48
N ILE A 188 0.03 -10.49 1.88
CA ILE A 188 1.33 -10.27 2.52
C ILE A 188 1.08 -9.75 3.93
N ARG A 189 1.29 -10.62 4.93
CA ARG A 189 1.06 -10.28 6.33
C ARG A 189 2.13 -9.31 6.84
N HIS A 190 1.70 -8.32 7.62
CA HIS A 190 2.63 -7.44 8.32
C HIS A 190 3.44 -8.24 9.35
N THR A 191 4.76 -8.09 9.32
CA THR A 191 5.65 -8.70 10.31
C THR A 191 5.68 -7.81 11.56
N LYS A 192 5.03 -8.23 12.65
CA LYS A 192 5.04 -7.50 13.93
C LYS A 192 6.45 -7.27 14.44
N VAL A 193 6.68 -6.14 15.10
CA VAL A 193 7.90 -5.91 15.91
C VAL A 193 7.98 -7.01 16.98
N LYS A 194 9.19 -7.46 17.29
CA LYS A 194 9.40 -8.46 18.33
C LYS A 194 9.17 -7.78 19.68
N ASP A 195 8.46 -8.44 20.59
CA ASP A 195 8.02 -7.83 21.86
C ASP A 195 9.19 -7.31 22.72
N THR A 196 10.38 -7.90 22.61
CA THR A 196 11.60 -7.48 23.32
C THR A 196 12.42 -6.42 22.59
N ARG A 197 11.90 -5.82 21.51
CA ARG A 197 12.63 -4.86 20.67
C ARG A 197 12.01 -3.48 20.74
N SER A 198 12.87 -2.50 21.01
CA SER A 198 12.57 -1.07 20.98
C SER A 198 13.49 -0.39 19.96
N PRO A 199 13.06 0.64 19.23
CA PRO A 199 13.95 1.45 18.37
C PRO A 199 15.20 1.97 19.10
N PHE A 200 15.12 2.08 20.42
CA PHE A 200 16.18 2.56 21.31
C PHE A 200 16.99 1.44 21.98
N ASP A 201 16.78 0.16 21.61
CA ASP A 201 17.47 -0.99 22.21
C ASP A 201 18.91 -1.22 21.72
N GLY A 202 19.41 -0.34 20.85
CA GLY A 202 20.75 -0.46 20.25
C GLY A 202 20.88 -1.55 19.17
N ASN A 203 19.83 -2.30 18.84
CA ASN A 203 19.87 -3.33 17.80
C ASN A 203 19.70 -2.71 16.40
N LEU A 204 20.73 -2.00 15.96
CA LEU A 204 20.74 -1.27 14.70
C LEU A 204 20.51 -2.20 13.49
N VAL A 205 21.01 -3.43 13.52
CA VAL A 205 20.83 -4.41 12.43
C VAL A 205 19.36 -4.77 12.23
N TYR A 206 18.64 -5.02 13.33
CA TYR A 206 17.21 -5.35 13.28
C TYR A 206 16.40 -4.19 12.70
N TRP A 207 16.64 -2.97 13.19
CA TRP A 207 15.89 -1.79 12.78
C TRP A 207 16.20 -1.34 11.36
N ASN A 208 17.47 -1.40 10.95
CA ASN A 208 17.88 -1.14 9.58
C ASN A 208 17.24 -2.14 8.59
N THR A 209 17.22 -3.44 8.91
CA THR A 209 16.54 -4.45 8.08
C THR A 209 15.05 -4.14 7.95
N ARG A 210 14.42 -3.59 8.99
CA ARG A 210 13.01 -3.16 8.93
C ARG A 210 12.82 -1.88 8.12
N MET A 211 13.70 -0.89 8.27
CA MET A 211 13.65 0.35 7.47
C MET A 211 13.73 0.07 5.97
N GLN A 212 14.56 -0.90 5.56
CA GLN A 212 14.65 -1.34 4.15
C GLN A 212 13.31 -1.85 3.59
N LYS A 213 12.46 -2.42 4.44
CA LYS A 213 11.17 -3.04 4.07
C LYS A 213 9.97 -2.25 4.61
N HIS A 214 10.19 -1.05 5.12
CA HIS A 214 9.14 -0.25 5.73
C HIS A 214 8.13 0.18 4.65
N PRO A 215 6.82 0.18 4.93
CA PRO A 215 5.81 0.57 3.93
C PRO A 215 5.98 1.98 3.36
N GLU A 216 6.54 2.91 4.15
CA GLU A 216 6.80 4.29 3.74
C GLU A 216 8.15 4.45 3.03
N THR A 217 9.00 3.42 3.03
CA THR A 217 10.27 3.44 2.31
C THR A 217 10.01 3.08 0.85
N THR A 218 10.38 3.98 -0.07
CA THR A 218 10.27 3.70 -1.50
C THR A 218 11.09 2.48 -1.90
N THR A 219 10.68 1.76 -2.94
CA THR A 219 11.41 0.57 -3.42
C THR A 219 12.86 0.91 -3.81
N GLN A 220 13.13 2.13 -4.27
CA GLN A 220 14.49 2.60 -4.54
C GLN A 220 15.27 2.81 -3.25
N LYS A 221 14.76 3.62 -2.30
CA LYS A 221 15.42 3.86 -1.00
C LYS A 221 15.70 2.53 -0.28
N GLY A 222 14.75 1.59 -0.28
CA GLY A 222 14.93 0.27 0.33
C GLY A 222 16.05 -0.57 -0.31
N ARG A 223 16.19 -0.54 -1.63
CA ARG A 223 17.30 -1.20 -2.35
C ARG A 223 18.66 -0.55 -2.04
N LEU A 224 18.71 0.78 -2.01
CA LEU A 224 19.93 1.54 -1.69
C LEU A 224 20.37 1.31 -0.24
N LEU A 225 19.44 1.38 0.72
CA LEU A 225 19.67 1.04 2.13
C LEU A 225 20.24 -0.38 2.27
N LYS A 226 19.66 -1.36 1.56
CA LYS A 226 20.15 -2.73 1.58
C LYS A 226 21.58 -2.82 1.02
N ARG A 227 21.88 -2.14 -0.09
CA ARG A 227 23.21 -2.15 -0.71
C ARG A 227 24.27 -1.50 0.19
N GLN A 228 23.93 -0.41 0.86
CA GLN A 228 24.80 0.29 1.80
C GLN A 228 24.86 -0.36 3.19
N LYS A 229 24.19 -1.50 3.38
CA LYS A 229 24.05 -2.16 4.69
C LYS A 229 23.50 -1.19 5.76
N GLY A 230 22.68 -0.23 5.31
CA GLY A 230 22.12 0.91 6.03
C GLY A 230 23.11 1.76 6.81
N ILE A 231 24.29 1.96 6.24
CA ILE A 231 25.29 2.93 6.68
C ILE A 231 25.24 4.13 5.73
N CYS A 232 25.32 5.34 6.28
CA CYS A 232 25.46 6.55 5.50
C CYS A 232 26.88 6.65 4.93
N ASN A 233 27.01 6.78 3.62
CA ASN A 233 28.31 6.89 2.95
C ASN A 233 29.02 8.24 3.20
N HIS A 234 28.34 9.22 3.79
CA HIS A 234 28.93 10.52 4.14
C HIS A 234 29.51 10.52 5.56
N CYS A 235 28.67 10.36 6.58
CA CYS A 235 29.10 10.40 7.98
C CYS A 235 29.56 9.04 8.55
N GLY A 236 29.38 7.95 7.82
CA GLY A 236 29.71 6.59 8.28
C GLY A 236 28.80 6.03 9.37
N LEU A 237 27.77 6.78 9.80
CA LEU A 237 26.83 6.35 10.84
C LEU A 237 25.74 5.44 10.27
N THR A 238 25.29 4.49 11.08
CA THR A 238 24.15 3.62 10.76
C THR A 238 22.84 4.40 10.83
N PHE A 239 21.97 4.23 9.83
CA PHE A 239 20.64 4.83 9.84
C PHE A 239 19.77 4.27 10.97
N ARG A 240 19.01 5.16 11.60
CA ARG A 240 18.09 4.86 12.70
C ARG A 240 16.65 5.17 12.32
N PRO A 241 15.67 4.49 12.94
CA PRO A 241 14.27 4.89 12.83
C PRO A 241 14.10 6.35 13.26
N GLY A 242 13.47 7.16 12.40
CA GLY A 242 13.29 8.60 12.62
C GLY A 242 14.32 9.48 11.90
N ASP A 243 15.40 8.91 11.35
CA ASP A 243 16.33 9.67 10.51
C ASP A 243 15.64 10.14 9.22
N PHE A 244 15.87 11.39 8.84
CA PHE A 244 15.52 11.90 7.52
C PHE A 244 16.57 11.47 6.51
N LEU A 245 16.14 10.81 5.43
CA LEU A 245 17.01 10.17 4.45
C LEU A 245 16.76 10.72 3.06
N GLU A 246 17.83 11.13 2.38
CA GLU A 246 17.78 11.60 1.01
C GLU A 246 18.54 10.73 0.02
N VAL A 247 18.02 10.66 -1.21
CA VAL A 247 18.72 10.01 -2.32
C VAL A 247 19.65 11.04 -2.97
N HIS A 248 20.93 10.71 -3.06
CA HIS A 248 21.98 11.57 -3.57
C HIS A 248 22.69 10.90 -4.77
N HIS A 249 23.12 11.69 -5.75
CA HIS A 249 23.94 11.20 -6.86
C HIS A 249 25.42 11.15 -6.47
N ILE A 250 26.06 9.98 -6.59
CA ILE A 250 27.49 9.82 -6.34
C ILE A 250 28.30 10.69 -7.32
N ILE A 251 28.02 10.54 -8.61
CA ILE A 251 28.48 11.46 -9.66
C ILE A 251 27.35 12.47 -9.90
N PRO A 252 27.57 13.78 -9.69
CA PRO A 252 26.57 14.81 -9.94
C PRO A 252 26.05 14.78 -11.38
N ARG A 253 24.78 15.16 -11.58
CA ARG A 253 24.18 15.27 -12.93
C ARG A 253 24.95 16.23 -13.84
N ALA A 254 25.41 17.35 -13.30
CA ALA A 254 26.24 18.33 -14.02
C ALA A 254 27.57 17.73 -14.56
N LEU A 255 28.08 16.67 -13.93
CA LEU A 255 29.29 15.95 -14.34
C LEU A 255 28.97 14.64 -15.09
N GLY A 256 27.78 14.53 -15.69
CA GLY A 256 27.37 13.36 -16.47
C GLY A 256 26.79 12.19 -15.65
N GLY A 257 26.46 12.42 -14.38
CA GLY A 257 25.82 11.43 -13.52
C GLY A 257 24.42 11.01 -13.99
N ASN A 258 24.16 9.70 -14.04
CA ASN A 258 22.86 9.15 -14.42
C ASN A 258 21.98 8.80 -13.20
N ASN A 259 20.69 8.50 -13.46
CA ASN A 259 19.70 8.10 -12.43
C ASN A 259 19.64 6.58 -12.18
N LEU A 260 20.64 5.82 -12.65
CA LEU A 260 20.69 4.39 -12.36
C LEU A 260 21.04 4.17 -10.90
N ASP A 261 20.45 3.16 -10.26
CA ASP A 261 20.74 2.81 -8.86
C ASP A 261 22.25 2.75 -8.56
N LYS A 262 23.09 2.33 -9.53
CA LYS A 262 24.56 2.28 -9.40
C LYS A 262 25.20 3.64 -9.07
N ASN A 263 24.62 4.74 -9.55
CA ASN A 263 25.09 6.11 -9.33
C ASN A 263 24.32 6.85 -8.22
N LEU A 264 23.35 6.21 -7.57
CA LEU A 264 22.57 6.79 -6.50
C LEU A 264 23.02 6.23 -5.16
N GLU A 265 22.96 6.99 -4.09
CA GLU A 265 23.17 6.55 -2.71
C GLU A 265 22.10 7.17 -1.79
N VAL A 266 21.91 6.61 -0.61
CA VAL A 266 21.09 7.22 0.44
C VAL A 266 22.01 7.80 1.49
N ILE A 267 21.81 9.05 1.89
CA ILE A 267 22.53 9.71 2.97
C ILE A 267 21.54 10.38 3.91
N HIS A 268 21.98 10.78 5.11
CA HIS A 268 21.15 11.59 5.98
C HIS A 268 20.85 12.94 5.34
N LEU A 269 19.69 13.52 5.64
CA LEU A 269 19.33 14.86 5.15
C LEU A 269 20.39 15.91 5.49
N HIS A 270 20.86 15.95 6.75
CA HIS A 270 21.93 16.89 7.14
C HIS A 270 23.26 16.63 6.38
N CYS A 271 23.58 15.37 6.08
CA CYS A 271 24.76 15.01 5.27
C CYS A 271 24.59 15.46 3.81
N HIS A 272 23.36 15.40 3.30
CA HIS A 272 23.02 15.90 1.97
C HIS A 272 23.23 17.41 1.89
N ASP A 273 22.72 18.14 2.87
CA ASP A 273 22.86 19.60 2.93
C ASP A 273 24.33 20.02 3.02
N GLU A 274 25.14 19.30 3.81
CA GLU A 274 26.59 19.54 3.93
C GLU A 274 27.35 19.29 2.61
N LYS A 275 27.00 18.23 1.88
CA LYS A 275 27.57 17.93 0.55
C LYS A 275 27.24 19.01 -0.49
N HIS A 276 26.07 19.64 -0.40
CA HIS A 276 25.69 20.72 -1.32
C HIS A 276 26.22 22.08 -0.89
N ARG A 277 26.38 22.32 0.41
CA ARG A 277 26.98 23.57 0.93
C ARG A 277 28.45 23.73 0.52
N THR A 278 29.19 22.63 0.41
CA THR A 278 30.62 22.63 0.07
C THR A 278 30.92 22.85 -1.42
N LYS A 279 29.90 23.01 -2.27
CA LYS A 279 30.03 23.16 -3.74
C LYS A 279 29.74 24.56 -4.29
N ILE A 280 30.10 25.62 -3.55
CA ILE A 280 30.36 26.92 -4.19
C ILE A 280 31.89 27.09 -4.27
N PRO A 281 32.54 26.79 -5.40
CA PRO A 281 33.88 27.30 -5.63
C PRO A 281 33.74 28.79 -5.93
N SER A 282 34.18 29.62 -4.99
CA SER A 282 34.46 31.03 -5.25
C SER A 282 35.71 31.13 -6.14
N ASN A 283 35.55 30.90 -7.44
CA ASN A 283 36.47 31.48 -8.40
C ASN A 283 35.86 32.79 -8.86
N SER A 284 36.51 33.87 -8.44
CA SER A 284 36.40 35.21 -8.97
C SER A 284 36.29 35.19 -10.50
N GLU A 285 35.16 35.64 -11.02
CA GLU A 285 35.05 36.63 -12.08
C GLU A 285 33.60 37.09 -12.15
N GLU A 286 33.41 38.41 -12.12
CA GLU A 286 32.11 39.06 -12.24
C GLU A 286 31.47 38.68 -13.59
N SER A 287 30.36 37.94 -13.54
CA SER A 287 29.37 38.02 -14.61
C SER A 287 27.98 37.86 -14.00
N SER A 288 27.24 38.96 -14.01
CA SER A 288 25.82 39.04 -13.68
C SER A 288 25.01 38.11 -14.57
N ILE A 289 24.53 36.97 -14.04
CA ILE A 289 23.50 36.16 -14.69
C ILE A 289 22.49 35.66 -13.64
N ASP A 290 21.26 36.14 -13.89
CA ASP A 290 19.91 35.81 -13.43
C ASP A 290 19.68 34.70 -12.39
N SER A 291 18.97 35.08 -11.33
CA SER A 291 18.57 34.25 -10.18
C SER A 291 17.24 33.51 -10.39
N SER A 292 16.96 33.02 -11.60
CA SER A 292 15.62 32.53 -11.96
C SER A 292 15.43 31.01 -11.98
N GLU A 293 16.38 30.20 -11.52
CA GLU A 293 16.18 28.74 -11.38
C GLU A 293 16.44 28.29 -9.95
N LEU A 294 15.61 28.79 -9.03
CA LEU A 294 15.36 28.08 -7.78
C LEU A 294 14.55 26.84 -8.12
N ASP A 295 15.16 25.69 -7.90
CA ASP A 295 14.58 24.36 -7.75
C ASP A 295 13.06 24.38 -7.57
N GLU A 296 12.33 24.13 -8.65
CA GLU A 296 11.01 23.53 -8.54
C GLU A 296 11.20 22.12 -8.01
N ASN A 297 11.20 22.01 -6.69
CA ASN A 297 11.06 20.77 -5.94
C ASN A 297 9.55 20.42 -5.89
N PRO A 298 9.04 19.46 -6.68
CA PRO A 298 7.65 19.09 -6.64
C PRO A 298 7.54 17.74 -5.92
N PHE A 299 7.50 17.80 -4.58
CA PHE A 299 7.14 16.68 -3.68
C PHE A 299 8.07 15.47 -3.62
#